data_AF-A0A168BYW1-F1
#
_entry.id   AF-A0A168BYW1-F1
#
_cell.length_a   1.000
_cell.length_b   1.000
_cell.length_c   1.000
_cell.angle_alpha   90.00
_cell.angle_beta   90.00
_cell.angle_gamma   90.00
#
_symmetry.space_group_name_H-M   'P 1'
#
loop_
_entity.id
_entity.type
_entity.pdbx_description
1 polymer ?
#
loop_
_entity_poly.entity_id
_entity_poly.type
_entity_poly.pdbx_seq_one_letter_code
_entity_poly.pdbx_strand_id
1 'polypeptide(L)'
;MKTPSFLLALVAPGLMASPLATDKATPTTLVTTPTTTPKAGGYNWAEGWQASFPIHSSCNSTLRAQLQGGLDDAVQLAQHARNHLLRFGGKSDIVKRYFGNGTLAEPIGWFDRIVAADKGVMTFRCDDPDGVCASMPTWGGHYRGKNATEETVICPLSFQLRRSLSSTCNLGYTVAGSPLNTIWAVDLLHRMFHVPTINENVVDHFADGYDEILALAKKDPAKTARDSNALQYFAIDVWAYDVAAPGVGCTGKAKPKA
;
A
#
# COMPACT_ATOMS: atom_id res chain seq x y z
N MET A 1 11.27 -21.40 75.45
CA MET A 1 12.46 -21.30 74.57
C MET A 1 11.99 -21.23 73.14
N LYS A 2 12.62 -20.35 72.35
CA LYS A 2 12.09 -19.69 71.14
C LYS A 2 11.90 -20.65 69.96
N THR A 3 10.72 -20.60 69.34
CA THR A 3 10.39 -21.19 68.04
C THR A 3 11.00 -20.35 66.91
N PRO A 4 11.64 -20.95 65.88
CA PRO A 4 12.07 -20.20 64.71
C PRO A 4 10.90 -20.01 63.74
N SER A 5 10.67 -18.75 63.33
CA SER A 5 9.77 -18.40 62.24
C SER A 5 10.42 -18.75 60.90
N PHE A 6 9.74 -19.55 60.09
CA PHE A 6 10.06 -19.73 58.67
C PHE A 6 9.32 -18.67 57.85
N LEU A 7 10.06 -17.69 57.32
CA LEU A 7 9.57 -16.82 56.25
C LEU A 7 9.64 -17.59 54.92
N LEU A 8 8.47 -17.91 54.36
CA LEU A 8 8.34 -18.38 52.98
C LEU A 8 8.47 -17.18 52.04
N ALA A 9 9.54 -17.11 51.26
CA ALA A 9 9.68 -16.13 50.19
C ALA A 9 8.90 -16.63 48.95
N LEU A 10 7.81 -15.94 48.58
CA LEU A 10 7.17 -16.10 47.28
C LEU A 10 8.06 -15.45 46.20
N VAL A 11 8.68 -16.27 45.36
CA VAL A 11 9.30 -15.80 44.11
C VAL A 11 8.23 -15.80 43.02
N ALA A 12 7.75 -14.62 42.65
CA ALA A 12 6.93 -14.45 41.46
C ALA A 12 7.83 -14.48 40.21
N PRO A 13 7.62 -15.37 39.23
CA PRO A 13 8.34 -15.29 37.96
C PRO A 13 7.81 -14.09 37.17
N GLY A 14 8.67 -13.10 36.96
CA GLY A 14 8.42 -12.00 36.03
C GLY A 14 8.29 -12.54 34.62
N LEU A 15 7.07 -12.44 34.06
CA LEU A 15 6.85 -12.61 32.62
C LEU A 15 7.55 -11.45 31.90
N MET A 16 8.75 -11.71 31.38
CA MET A 16 9.41 -10.85 30.40
C MET A 16 8.62 -10.95 29.10
N ALA A 17 7.62 -10.09 28.93
CA ALA A 17 7.03 -9.85 27.63
C ALA A 17 8.10 -9.20 26.74
N SER A 18 8.73 -10.00 25.89
CA SER A 18 9.64 -9.47 24.87
C SER A 18 8.80 -8.68 23.87
N PRO A 19 9.18 -7.44 23.53
CA PRO A 19 8.52 -6.72 22.45
C PRO A 19 8.72 -7.52 21.16
N LEU A 20 7.61 -7.89 20.50
CA LEU A 20 7.63 -8.33 19.11
C LEU A 20 8.32 -7.23 18.30
N ALA A 21 9.52 -7.51 17.81
CA ALA A 21 10.14 -6.68 16.80
C ALA A 21 9.19 -6.62 15.61
N THR A 22 8.62 -5.45 15.36
CA THR A 22 7.96 -5.17 14.10
C THR A 22 9.05 -5.17 13.05
N ASP A 23 9.02 -6.11 12.11
CA ASP A 23 9.85 -6.07 10.91
C ASP A 23 9.54 -4.77 10.18
N LYS A 24 10.32 -3.72 10.46
CA LYS A 24 10.33 -2.52 9.63
C LYS A 24 10.77 -2.99 8.26
N ALA A 25 9.98 -2.68 7.23
CA ALA A 25 10.37 -2.84 5.86
C ALA A 25 11.78 -2.26 5.70
N THR A 26 12.77 -3.14 5.52
CA THR A 26 14.14 -2.71 5.33
C THR A 26 14.19 -2.19 3.90
N PRO A 27 14.37 -0.87 3.67
CA PRO A 27 14.53 -0.38 2.31
C PRO A 27 15.68 -1.16 1.67
N THR A 28 15.53 -1.51 0.39
CA THR A 28 16.59 -2.19 -0.35
C THR A 28 17.86 -1.36 -0.25
N THR A 29 18.85 -1.86 0.49
CA THR A 29 20.14 -1.20 0.62
C THR A 29 20.76 -1.08 -0.76
N LEU A 30 20.87 0.15 -1.27
CA LEU A 30 21.48 0.40 -2.56
C LEU A 30 22.95 0.00 -2.48
N VAL A 31 23.40 -0.84 -3.41
CA VAL A 31 24.81 -1.22 -3.52
C VAL A 31 25.60 0.01 -3.94
N THR A 32 26.48 0.47 -3.06
CA THR A 32 27.37 1.61 -3.33
C THR A 32 28.43 1.23 -4.35
N THR A 33 28.78 2.16 -5.23
CA THR A 33 29.87 2.00 -6.21
C THR A 33 31.18 1.60 -5.51
N PRO A 34 31.91 0.58 -5.99
CA PRO A 34 33.21 0.21 -5.42
C PRO A 34 34.19 1.40 -5.46
N THR A 35 34.73 1.79 -4.32
CA THR A 35 35.57 3.00 -4.14
C THR A 35 36.99 2.89 -4.72
N THR A 36 37.35 1.75 -5.33
CA THR A 36 38.70 1.50 -5.85
C THR A 36 38.89 2.08 -7.25
N THR A 37 38.93 3.41 -7.33
CA THR A 37 39.87 4.26 -8.10
C THR A 37 39.29 5.69 -8.08
N PRO A 38 39.98 6.69 -7.50
CA PRO A 38 39.46 8.06 -7.44
C PRO A 38 39.59 8.72 -8.82
N LYS A 39 38.59 8.53 -9.67
CA LYS A 39 38.33 9.48 -10.75
C LYS A 39 37.35 10.51 -10.20
N ALA A 40 37.78 11.76 -10.08
CA ALA A 40 36.84 12.87 -9.90
C ALA A 40 35.79 12.79 -11.01
N GLY A 41 34.51 12.65 -10.65
CA GLY A 41 33.41 12.45 -11.60
C GLY A 41 33.11 10.99 -11.99
N GLY A 42 33.30 10.02 -11.09
CA GLY A 42 32.77 8.66 -11.30
C GLY A 42 31.23 8.68 -11.36
N TYR A 43 30.64 7.97 -12.34
CA TYR A 43 29.19 7.82 -12.45
C TYR A 43 28.60 7.14 -11.22
N ASN A 44 27.64 7.79 -10.57
CA ASN A 44 26.85 7.23 -9.48
C ASN A 44 25.41 7.00 -9.98
N TRP A 45 25.06 5.75 -10.23
CA TRP A 45 23.73 5.38 -10.74
C TRP A 45 22.59 5.75 -9.78
N ALA A 46 22.89 5.91 -8.49
CA ALA A 46 21.91 6.25 -7.45
C ALA A 46 21.86 7.75 -7.13
N GLU A 47 22.65 8.58 -7.83
CA GLU A 47 22.62 10.03 -7.62
C GLU A 47 21.23 10.60 -8.00
N GLY A 48 20.63 11.37 -7.09
CA GLY A 48 19.31 11.97 -7.28
C GLY A 48 18.11 11.06 -7.03
N TRP A 49 18.33 9.76 -6.83
CA TRP A 49 17.26 8.78 -6.60
C TRP A 49 16.51 9.06 -5.29
N GLN A 50 15.17 9.18 -5.37
CA GLN A 50 14.32 9.39 -4.21
C GLN A 50 13.44 8.17 -3.94
N ALA A 51 13.70 7.51 -2.81
CA ALA A 51 12.98 6.31 -2.40
C ALA A 51 11.63 6.59 -1.72
N SER A 52 11.28 7.85 -1.43
CA SER A 52 10.01 8.25 -0.82
C SER A 52 9.21 9.15 -1.75
N PHE A 53 7.90 9.19 -1.56
CA PHE A 53 7.02 10.11 -2.30
C PHE A 53 7.10 11.53 -1.71
N PRO A 54 7.45 12.55 -2.50
CA PRO A 54 7.33 13.93 -2.09
C PRO A 54 5.90 14.31 -1.65
N ILE A 55 5.81 14.98 -0.50
CA ILE A 55 4.59 15.68 -0.07
C ILE A 55 4.83 17.17 -0.29
N HIS A 56 3.91 17.85 -0.97
CA HIS A 56 3.99 19.27 -1.27
C HIS A 56 3.84 20.14 -0.01
N SER A 57 4.36 21.36 -0.05
CA SER A 57 4.34 22.33 1.08
C SER A 57 2.93 22.83 1.43
N SER A 58 1.95 22.62 0.55
CA SER A 58 0.52 22.88 0.81
C SER A 58 -0.04 22.05 1.97
N CYS A 59 0.60 20.93 2.32
CA CYS A 59 0.19 20.11 3.45
C CYS A 59 0.81 20.67 4.74
N ASN A 60 -0.04 21.15 5.65
CA ASN A 60 0.40 21.55 6.99
C ASN A 60 0.98 20.34 7.78
N SER A 61 1.57 20.59 8.95
CA SER A 61 2.25 19.56 9.75
C SER A 61 1.37 18.34 10.06
N THR A 62 0.09 18.54 10.40
CA THR A 62 -0.84 17.45 10.73
C THR A 62 -1.24 16.65 9.49
N LEU A 63 -1.60 17.33 8.39
CA LEU A 63 -1.95 16.67 7.13
C LEU A 63 -0.77 15.88 6.58
N ARG A 64 0.44 16.47 6.65
CA ARG A 64 1.69 15.80 6.27
C ARG A 64 1.93 14.55 7.09
N ALA A 65 1.76 14.59 8.41
CA ALA A 65 1.97 13.43 9.27
C ALA A 65 1.00 12.28 8.94
N GLN A 66 -0.29 12.59 8.74
CA GLN A 66 -1.29 11.58 8.38
C GLN A 66 -1.04 11.00 6.98
N LEU A 67 -0.72 11.85 6.01
CA LEU A 67 -0.41 11.43 4.65
C LEU A 67 0.88 10.61 4.59
N GLN A 68 1.92 11.00 5.34
CA GLN A 68 3.16 10.23 5.43
C GLN A 68 2.90 8.82 5.96
N GLY A 69 2.13 8.69 7.05
CA GLY A 69 1.74 7.37 7.57
C GLY A 69 0.97 6.54 6.53
N GLY A 70 0.05 7.15 5.78
CA GLY A 70 -0.65 6.48 4.68
C GLY A 70 0.28 6.03 3.55
N LEU A 71 1.28 6.84 3.18
CA LEU A 71 2.25 6.52 2.12
C LEU A 71 3.18 5.39 2.55
N ASP A 72 3.63 5.41 3.81
CA ASP A 72 4.45 4.34 4.38
C ASP A 72 3.65 3.01 4.41
N ASP A 73 2.38 3.08 4.84
CA ASP A 73 1.46 1.94 4.80
C ASP A 73 1.23 1.44 3.35
N ALA A 74 1.11 2.34 2.37
CA ALA A 74 0.94 1.97 0.96
C ALA A 74 2.16 1.24 0.40
N VAL A 75 3.38 1.71 0.70
CA VAL A 75 4.62 1.03 0.34
C VAL A 75 4.70 -0.34 1.01
N GLN A 76 4.34 -0.44 2.29
CA GLN A 76 4.29 -1.72 3.01
C GLN A 76 3.29 -2.69 2.37
N LEU A 77 2.11 -2.21 2.01
CA LEU A 77 1.06 -3.00 1.37
C LEU A 77 1.50 -3.52 -0.01
N ALA A 78 2.07 -2.64 -0.85
CA ALA A 78 2.63 -3.03 -2.15
C ALA A 78 3.77 -4.04 -2.01
N GLN A 79 4.68 -3.80 -1.06
CA GLN A 79 5.79 -4.70 -0.76
C GLN A 79 5.28 -6.09 -0.35
N HIS A 80 4.24 -6.16 0.49
CA HIS A 80 3.65 -7.42 0.88
C HIS A 80 2.97 -8.13 -0.30
N ALA A 81 2.19 -7.41 -1.10
CA ALA A 81 1.53 -7.94 -2.29
C ALA A 81 2.55 -8.53 -3.31
N ARG A 82 3.64 -7.79 -3.58
CA ARG A 82 4.76 -8.26 -4.41
C ARG A 82 5.34 -9.57 -3.88
N ASN A 83 5.61 -9.62 -2.58
CA ASN A 83 6.22 -10.80 -1.95
C ASN A 83 5.27 -12.01 -1.97
N HIS A 84 3.96 -11.81 -1.79
CA HIS A 84 2.97 -12.87 -1.89
C HIS A 84 2.96 -13.48 -3.30
N LEU A 85 2.97 -12.63 -4.33
CA LEU A 85 3.06 -13.07 -5.74
C LEU A 85 4.34 -13.89 -6.01
N LEU A 86 5.49 -13.38 -5.58
CA LEU A 86 6.78 -14.06 -5.76
C LEU A 86 6.88 -15.39 -4.99
N ARG A 87 6.31 -15.44 -3.77
CA ARG A 87 6.39 -16.63 -2.90
C ARG A 87 5.45 -17.74 -3.34
N PHE A 88 4.20 -17.40 -3.62
CA PHE A 88 3.15 -18.41 -3.83
C PHE A 88 2.75 -18.56 -5.29
N GLY A 89 2.86 -17.50 -6.08
CA GLY A 89 2.45 -17.48 -7.49
C GLY A 89 1.09 -18.13 -7.72
N GLY A 90 0.98 -18.88 -8.81
CA GLY A 90 -0.24 -19.61 -9.16
C GLY A 90 -0.67 -20.72 -8.18
N LYS A 91 0.04 -20.97 -7.08
CA LYS A 91 -0.41 -21.90 -6.03
C LYS A 91 -1.39 -21.26 -5.05
N SER A 92 -1.35 -19.93 -4.91
CA SER A 92 -2.27 -19.19 -4.03
C SER A 92 -3.65 -19.07 -4.67
N ASP A 93 -4.69 -19.43 -3.92
CA ASP A 93 -6.07 -19.25 -4.37
C ASP A 93 -6.48 -17.78 -4.47
N ILE A 94 -5.87 -16.91 -3.65
CA ILE A 94 -6.06 -15.46 -3.77
C ILE A 94 -5.42 -14.96 -5.08
N VAL A 95 -4.23 -15.43 -5.43
CA VAL A 95 -3.59 -15.06 -6.72
C VAL A 95 -4.44 -15.52 -7.90
N LYS A 96 -4.90 -16.77 -7.92
CA LYS A 96 -5.79 -17.28 -9.00
C LYS A 96 -7.10 -16.50 -9.06
N ARG A 97 -7.64 -16.06 -7.92
CA ARG A 97 -8.88 -15.28 -7.85
C ARG A 97 -8.78 -13.95 -8.59
N TYR A 98 -7.68 -13.22 -8.42
CA TYR A 98 -7.51 -11.89 -9.02
C TYR A 98 -6.78 -11.92 -10.37
N PHE A 99 -5.92 -12.89 -10.65
CA PHE A 99 -5.10 -12.88 -11.86
C PHE A 99 -5.30 -14.13 -12.74
N GLY A 100 -6.22 -15.02 -12.38
CA GLY A 100 -6.50 -16.23 -13.15
C GLY A 100 -5.25 -17.05 -13.42
N ASN A 101 -5.07 -17.45 -14.68
CA ASN A 101 -3.85 -18.10 -15.19
C ASN A 101 -2.93 -17.13 -15.95
N GLY A 102 -3.08 -15.83 -15.74
CA GLY A 102 -2.26 -14.79 -16.39
C GLY A 102 -0.81 -14.80 -15.90
N THR A 103 0.04 -14.07 -16.64
CA THR A 103 1.39 -13.78 -16.16
C THR A 103 1.34 -12.92 -14.91
N LEU A 104 2.20 -13.22 -13.94
CA LEU A 104 2.33 -12.44 -12.71
C LEU A 104 3.44 -11.39 -12.80
N ALA A 105 4.21 -11.38 -13.90
CA ALA A 105 5.32 -10.43 -14.07
C ALA A 105 4.85 -8.97 -14.03
N GLU A 106 3.72 -8.68 -14.69
CA GLU A 106 3.12 -7.34 -14.69
C GLU A 106 2.67 -6.89 -13.29
N PRO A 107 1.79 -7.61 -12.55
CA PRO A 107 1.38 -7.17 -11.21
C PRO A 107 2.57 -7.10 -10.24
N ILE A 108 3.54 -8.01 -10.34
CA ILE A 108 4.80 -7.91 -9.57
C ILE A 108 5.53 -6.60 -9.88
N GLY A 109 5.68 -6.26 -11.17
CA GLY A 109 6.33 -5.04 -11.63
C GLY A 109 5.62 -3.78 -11.13
N TRP A 110 4.29 -3.73 -11.20
CA TRP A 110 3.51 -2.57 -10.72
C TRP A 110 3.69 -2.33 -9.22
N PHE A 111 3.65 -3.39 -8.40
CA PHE A 111 3.95 -3.24 -6.98
C PHE A 111 5.41 -2.90 -6.73
N ASP A 112 6.35 -3.44 -7.52
CA ASP A 112 7.77 -3.14 -7.36
C ASP A 112 8.10 -1.69 -7.71
N ARG A 113 7.43 -1.10 -8.70
CA ARG A 113 7.57 0.34 -8.99
C ARG A 113 7.16 1.20 -7.80
N ILE A 114 6.09 0.84 -7.09
CA ILE A 114 5.68 1.56 -5.87
C ILE A 114 6.73 1.45 -4.77
N VAL A 115 7.25 0.24 -4.54
CA VAL A 115 8.26 0.01 -3.49
C VAL A 115 9.58 0.70 -3.85
N ALA A 116 10.06 0.47 -5.06
CA ALA A 116 11.46 0.63 -5.40
C ALA A 116 11.73 1.66 -6.49
N ALA A 117 10.78 2.17 -7.28
CA ALA A 117 11.13 3.18 -8.30
C ALA A 117 11.65 4.49 -7.66
N ASP A 118 12.32 5.30 -8.48
CA ASP A 118 12.56 6.71 -8.18
C ASP A 118 11.22 7.45 -8.19
N LYS A 119 10.86 8.01 -7.05
CA LYS A 119 9.58 8.67 -6.79
C LYS A 119 9.72 10.19 -6.72
N GLY A 120 10.92 10.74 -6.97
CA GLY A 120 11.21 12.15 -6.75
C GLY A 120 10.37 13.14 -7.56
N VAL A 121 9.75 12.68 -8.65
CA VAL A 121 8.84 13.50 -9.47
C VAL A 121 7.38 13.37 -9.04
N MET A 122 7.00 12.29 -8.33
CA MET A 122 5.61 12.01 -8.00
C MET A 122 5.18 12.68 -6.69
N THR A 123 4.44 13.78 -6.78
CA THR A 123 4.13 14.64 -5.64
C THR A 123 2.67 14.53 -5.18
N PHE A 124 2.46 14.44 -3.87
CA PHE A 124 1.12 14.52 -3.25
C PHE A 124 0.87 15.90 -2.63
N ARG A 125 -0.30 16.47 -2.90
CA ARG A 125 -0.69 17.83 -2.48
C ARG A 125 -1.92 17.84 -1.58
N CYS A 126 -2.10 18.95 -0.85
CA CYS A 126 -3.26 19.17 0.02
C CYS A 126 -4.02 20.47 -0.30
N ASP A 127 -3.52 21.27 -1.25
CA ASP A 127 -4.26 22.37 -1.85
C ASP A 127 -5.14 21.84 -3.00
N ASP A 128 -6.05 22.67 -3.50
CA ASP A 128 -6.96 22.34 -4.60
C ASP A 128 -6.71 23.28 -5.79
N PRO A 129 -5.54 23.18 -6.46
CA PRO A 129 -5.16 24.11 -7.52
C PRO A 129 -6.12 24.06 -8.72
N ASP A 130 -6.81 22.93 -8.92
CA ASP A 130 -7.73 22.71 -10.03
C ASP A 130 -9.20 22.93 -9.63
N GLY A 131 -9.50 23.24 -8.36
CA GLY A 131 -10.86 23.46 -7.84
C GLY A 131 -11.76 22.21 -7.81
N VAL A 132 -11.18 21.03 -8.05
CA VAL A 132 -11.94 19.78 -8.18
C VAL A 132 -12.44 19.32 -6.82
N CYS A 133 -11.65 19.42 -5.75
CA CYS A 133 -12.10 19.05 -4.41
C CYS A 133 -13.29 19.92 -3.96
N ALA A 134 -13.27 21.21 -4.27
CA ALA A 134 -14.37 22.12 -3.99
C ALA A 134 -15.63 21.79 -4.81
N SER A 135 -15.48 21.45 -6.10
CA SER A 135 -16.60 21.11 -6.98
C SER A 135 -17.20 19.72 -6.72
N MET A 136 -16.39 18.79 -6.20
CA MET A 136 -16.75 17.40 -5.93
C MET A 136 -16.54 17.07 -4.44
N PRO A 137 -17.42 17.54 -3.54
CA PRO A 137 -17.20 17.42 -2.09
C PRO A 137 -17.19 15.97 -1.57
N THR A 138 -17.64 15.01 -2.37
CA THR A 138 -17.61 13.57 -2.05
C THR A 138 -16.31 12.89 -2.46
N TRP A 139 -15.41 13.58 -3.17
CA TRP A 139 -14.14 13.02 -3.61
C TRP A 139 -13.10 13.13 -2.50
N GLY A 140 -12.37 12.04 -2.25
CA GLY A 140 -11.22 12.03 -1.35
C GLY A 140 -9.95 12.63 -1.97
N GLY A 141 -9.94 12.84 -3.29
CA GLY A 141 -8.78 13.30 -4.02
C GLY A 141 -8.93 13.07 -5.52
N HIS A 142 -7.93 13.53 -6.27
CA HIS A 142 -7.89 13.35 -7.72
C HIS A 142 -6.45 13.36 -8.24
N TYR A 143 -6.24 12.72 -9.38
CA TYR A 143 -5.06 12.89 -10.21
C TYR A 143 -5.21 14.16 -11.05
N ARG A 144 -4.17 15.00 -11.15
CA ARG A 144 -4.23 16.29 -11.85
C ARG A 144 -4.19 16.16 -13.37
N GLY A 145 -3.90 14.98 -13.92
CA GLY A 145 -3.93 14.74 -15.36
C GLY A 145 -3.02 15.69 -16.13
N LYS A 146 -3.55 16.33 -17.17
CA LYS A 146 -2.80 17.24 -18.05
C LYS A 146 -2.27 18.50 -17.34
N ASN A 147 -2.82 18.87 -16.18
CA ASN A 147 -2.37 20.06 -15.44
C ASN A 147 -1.05 19.81 -14.70
N ALA A 148 -0.80 18.57 -14.27
CA ALA A 148 0.47 18.10 -13.73
C ALA A 148 0.46 16.56 -13.64
N THR A 149 1.11 15.88 -14.59
CA THR A 149 0.97 14.43 -14.76
C THR A 149 1.61 13.59 -13.66
N GLU A 150 2.49 14.19 -12.86
CA GLU A 150 3.15 13.52 -11.75
C GLU A 150 2.56 13.92 -10.39
N GLU A 151 1.43 14.65 -10.38
CA GLU A 151 0.84 15.17 -9.16
C GLU A 151 -0.54 14.61 -8.86
N THR A 152 -0.77 14.31 -7.58
CA THR A 152 -2.09 13.94 -7.08
C THR A 152 -2.48 14.86 -5.91
N VAL A 153 -3.77 15.15 -5.82
CA VAL A 153 -4.35 16.00 -4.77
C VAL A 153 -5.11 15.15 -3.77
N ILE A 154 -4.85 15.37 -2.49
CA ILE A 154 -5.62 14.82 -1.37
C ILE A 154 -6.66 15.86 -0.92
N CYS A 155 -7.94 15.56 -1.11
CA CYS A 155 -9.03 16.43 -0.66
C CYS A 155 -9.24 16.29 0.86
N PRO A 156 -9.81 17.30 1.54
CA PRO A 156 -10.07 17.28 2.99
C PRO A 156 -10.82 16.04 3.49
N LEU A 157 -11.74 15.50 2.67
CA LEU A 157 -12.54 14.33 3.02
C LEU A 157 -11.69 13.09 3.33
N SER A 158 -10.56 12.90 2.62
CA SER A 158 -9.69 11.76 2.89
C SER A 158 -9.12 11.78 4.31
N PHE A 159 -8.72 12.96 4.80
CA PHE A 159 -8.17 13.09 6.16
C PHE A 159 -9.19 12.79 7.27
N GLN A 160 -10.48 12.84 6.96
CA GLN A 160 -11.57 12.55 7.90
C GLN A 160 -12.01 11.08 7.89
N LEU A 161 -12.04 10.46 6.70
CA LEU A 161 -12.69 9.16 6.52
C LEU A 161 -11.73 7.98 6.42
N ARG A 162 -10.50 8.21 5.93
CA ARG A 162 -9.55 7.13 5.65
C ARG A 162 -8.99 6.56 6.95
N ARG A 163 -8.93 5.24 7.04
CA ARG A 163 -8.39 4.51 8.20
C ARG A 163 -6.98 4.00 7.92
N SER A 164 -6.22 3.73 8.98
CA SER A 164 -4.87 3.14 8.87
C SER A 164 -4.92 1.70 8.33
N LEU A 165 -3.81 1.22 7.75
CA LEU A 165 -3.71 -0.16 7.27
C LEU A 165 -3.92 -1.19 8.39
N SER A 166 -3.48 -0.87 9.61
CA SER A 166 -3.69 -1.69 10.81
C SER A 166 -5.15 -1.90 11.20
N SER A 167 -6.09 -1.13 10.63
CA SER A 167 -7.52 -1.31 10.85
C SER A 167 -8.19 -2.32 9.90
N THR A 168 -7.42 -2.92 8.99
CA THR A 168 -7.93 -3.97 8.08
C THR A 168 -8.54 -5.12 8.88
N CYS A 169 -9.70 -5.61 8.44
CA CYS A 169 -10.51 -6.62 9.13
C CYS A 169 -11.10 -6.20 10.50
N ASN A 170 -10.97 -4.93 10.89
CA ASN A 170 -11.60 -4.39 12.09
C ASN A 170 -12.79 -3.48 11.74
N LEU A 171 -13.64 -3.16 12.73
CA LEU A 171 -14.74 -2.20 12.62
C LEU A 171 -15.71 -2.50 11.46
N GLY A 172 -15.96 -3.79 11.23
CA GLY A 172 -16.85 -4.27 10.16
C GLY A 172 -16.30 -4.14 8.74
N TYR A 173 -15.03 -3.79 8.57
CA TYR A 173 -14.40 -3.77 7.24
C TYR A 173 -14.31 -5.18 6.67
N THR A 174 -14.78 -5.33 5.43
CA THR A 174 -14.49 -6.49 4.58
C THR A 174 -14.01 -6.00 3.23
N VAL A 175 -13.11 -6.75 2.59
CA VAL A 175 -12.49 -6.36 1.31
C VAL A 175 -13.54 -6.14 0.24
N ALA A 176 -14.45 -7.10 0.05
CA ALA A 176 -15.49 -7.03 -0.98
C ALA A 176 -16.68 -6.12 -0.60
N GLY A 177 -16.95 -5.93 0.70
CA GLY A 177 -18.13 -5.22 1.18
C GLY A 177 -17.92 -3.73 1.50
N SER A 178 -16.68 -3.24 1.43
CA SER A 178 -16.32 -1.86 1.79
C SER A 178 -15.81 -1.10 0.57
N PRO A 179 -15.96 0.24 0.53
CA PRO A 179 -15.31 1.04 -0.50
C PRO A 179 -13.79 0.80 -0.52
N LEU A 180 -13.20 0.60 -1.70
CA LEU A 180 -11.75 0.38 -1.88
C LEU A 180 -10.92 1.45 -1.19
N ASN A 181 -11.41 2.67 -1.23
CA ASN A 181 -10.75 3.81 -0.63
C ASN A 181 -10.96 3.93 0.89
N THR A 182 -11.48 2.93 1.62
CA THR A 182 -11.68 3.04 3.08
C THR A 182 -10.35 3.12 3.84
N ILE A 183 -9.33 2.39 3.37
CA ILE A 183 -8.00 2.32 3.99
C ILE A 183 -7.06 3.25 3.23
N TRP A 184 -6.28 4.08 3.95
CA TRP A 184 -5.32 5.02 3.37
C TRP A 184 -4.39 4.36 2.35
N ALA A 185 -3.77 3.25 2.73
CA ALA A 185 -2.85 2.51 1.88
C ALA A 185 -3.47 2.16 0.52
N VAL A 186 -4.71 1.68 0.51
CA VAL A 186 -5.41 1.24 -0.71
C VAL A 186 -5.78 2.42 -1.59
N ASP A 187 -6.33 3.50 -1.02
CA ASP A 187 -6.62 4.75 -1.74
C ASP A 187 -5.36 5.38 -2.34
N LEU A 188 -4.22 5.26 -1.65
CA LEU A 188 -2.94 5.78 -2.14
C LEU A 188 -2.34 4.91 -3.25
N LEU A 189 -2.45 3.57 -3.18
CA LEU A 189 -2.09 2.69 -4.30
C LEU A 189 -2.84 3.08 -5.58
N HIS A 190 -4.15 3.32 -5.49
CA HIS A 190 -4.95 3.77 -6.63
C HIS A 190 -4.37 5.03 -7.28
N ARG A 191 -4.06 6.04 -6.46
CA ARG A 191 -3.51 7.32 -6.93
C ARG A 191 -2.12 7.16 -7.55
N MET A 192 -1.30 6.27 -6.99
CA MET A 192 -0.02 5.89 -7.59
C MET A 192 -0.22 5.26 -8.96
N PHE A 193 -1.22 4.39 -9.13
CA PHE A 193 -1.53 3.79 -10.43
C PHE A 193 -2.11 4.75 -11.48
N HIS A 194 -2.42 6.00 -11.14
CA HIS A 194 -2.78 7.03 -12.13
C HIS A 194 -1.57 7.78 -12.70
N VAL A 195 -0.41 7.68 -12.05
CA VAL A 195 0.76 8.51 -12.35
C VAL A 195 1.71 7.78 -13.33
N PRO A 196 2.16 8.42 -14.44
CA PRO A 196 3.01 7.81 -15.46
C PRO A 196 4.31 7.19 -14.94
N THR A 197 4.95 7.82 -13.95
CA THR A 197 6.14 7.25 -13.28
C THR A 197 5.88 5.87 -12.68
N ILE A 198 4.65 5.52 -12.33
CA ILE A 198 4.30 4.20 -11.80
C ILE A 198 3.62 3.33 -12.85
N ASN A 199 2.69 3.88 -13.63
CA ASN A 199 1.78 3.08 -14.45
C ASN A 199 2.18 2.93 -15.93
N GLU A 200 3.21 3.64 -16.39
CA GLU A 200 3.65 3.67 -17.79
C GLU A 200 2.52 3.97 -18.81
N ASN A 201 1.44 4.62 -18.37
CA ASN A 201 0.20 4.86 -19.12
C ASN A 201 -0.53 3.58 -19.58
N VAL A 202 -0.33 2.45 -18.89
CA VAL A 202 -0.97 1.16 -19.22
C VAL A 202 -1.82 0.57 -18.11
N VAL A 203 -1.64 1.01 -16.85
CA VAL A 203 -2.56 0.65 -15.76
C VAL A 203 -3.78 1.59 -15.82
N ASP A 204 -4.98 1.01 -15.86
CA ASP A 204 -6.24 1.74 -16.06
C ASP A 204 -7.40 1.05 -15.31
N HIS A 205 -8.61 1.58 -15.46
CA HIS A 205 -9.86 1.01 -14.92
C HIS A 205 -10.55 0.17 -15.99
N PHE A 206 -10.30 -1.15 -15.99
CA PHE A 206 -10.98 -2.10 -16.87
C PHE A 206 -12.25 -2.68 -16.23
N ALA A 207 -12.32 -2.68 -14.90
CA ALA A 207 -13.49 -3.00 -14.11
C ALA A 207 -13.44 -2.25 -12.75
N ASP A 208 -14.62 -1.97 -12.17
CA ASP A 208 -14.73 -1.09 -11.00
C ASP A 208 -15.00 -1.87 -9.71
N GLY A 209 -15.97 -2.77 -9.77
CA GLY A 209 -16.46 -3.51 -8.60
C GLY A 209 -15.72 -4.83 -8.35
N TYR A 210 -15.73 -5.28 -7.09
CA TYR A 210 -15.17 -6.57 -6.67
C TYR A 210 -15.55 -7.73 -7.61
N ASP A 211 -16.85 -7.94 -7.85
CA ASP A 211 -17.33 -9.05 -8.70
C ASP A 211 -16.93 -8.88 -10.17
N GLU A 212 -16.81 -7.64 -10.65
CA GLU A 212 -16.37 -7.35 -12.02
C GLU A 212 -14.90 -7.64 -12.20
N ILE A 213 -14.05 -7.34 -11.20
CA ILE A 213 -12.64 -7.75 -11.18
C ILE A 213 -12.53 -9.27 -11.27
N LEU A 214 -13.31 -10.00 -10.47
CA LEU A 214 -13.26 -11.47 -10.47
C LEU A 214 -13.76 -12.06 -11.80
N ALA A 215 -14.74 -11.42 -12.44
CA ALA A 215 -15.19 -11.80 -13.76
C ALA A 215 -14.13 -11.50 -14.83
N LEU A 216 -13.47 -10.33 -14.75
CA LEU A 216 -12.39 -9.95 -15.65
C LEU A 216 -11.21 -10.92 -15.54
N ALA A 217 -10.83 -11.32 -14.33
CA ALA A 217 -9.73 -12.27 -14.10
C ALA A 217 -9.93 -13.61 -14.81
N LYS A 218 -11.18 -14.04 -14.99
CA LYS A 218 -11.53 -15.27 -15.72
C LYS A 218 -11.56 -15.06 -17.23
N LYS A 219 -12.01 -13.89 -17.67
CA LYS A 219 -12.24 -13.56 -19.08
C LYS A 219 -10.97 -13.08 -19.80
N ASP A 220 -10.22 -12.20 -19.16
CA ASP A 220 -9.07 -11.50 -19.72
C ASP A 220 -8.03 -11.21 -18.61
N PRO A 221 -7.29 -12.25 -18.14
CA PRO A 221 -6.28 -12.11 -17.10
C PRO A 221 -5.22 -11.03 -17.37
N ALA A 222 -4.94 -10.78 -18.66
CA ALA A 222 -3.97 -9.76 -19.07
C ALA A 222 -4.48 -8.34 -18.83
N LYS A 223 -5.80 -8.10 -18.82
CA LYS A 223 -6.35 -6.82 -18.37
C LYS A 223 -6.34 -6.70 -16.85
N THR A 224 -6.70 -7.75 -16.14
CA THR A 224 -6.71 -7.70 -14.67
C THR A 224 -5.32 -7.48 -14.07
N ALA A 225 -4.27 -7.97 -14.74
CA ALA A 225 -2.87 -7.71 -14.39
C ALA A 225 -2.47 -6.22 -14.37
N ARG A 226 -3.23 -5.36 -15.05
CA ARG A 226 -3.02 -3.91 -15.17
C ARG A 226 -4.29 -3.12 -14.87
N ASP A 227 -5.22 -3.72 -14.14
CA ASP A 227 -6.39 -3.03 -13.64
C ASP A 227 -6.10 -2.44 -12.25
N SER A 228 -6.26 -1.12 -12.10
CA SER A 228 -5.87 -0.44 -10.86
C SER A 228 -6.71 -0.92 -9.65
N ASN A 229 -7.97 -1.30 -9.86
CA ASN A 229 -8.86 -1.79 -8.82
C ASN A 229 -8.56 -3.26 -8.48
N ALA A 230 -8.20 -4.07 -9.47
CA ALA A 230 -7.75 -5.44 -9.23
C ALA A 230 -6.46 -5.48 -8.41
N LEU A 231 -5.49 -4.63 -8.74
CA LEU A 231 -4.24 -4.50 -7.98
C LEU A 231 -4.52 -4.06 -6.54
N GLN A 232 -5.40 -3.08 -6.33
CA GLN A 232 -5.83 -2.66 -4.99
C GLN A 232 -6.51 -3.79 -4.20
N TYR A 233 -7.51 -4.45 -4.79
CA TYR A 233 -8.23 -5.54 -4.13
C TYR A 233 -7.31 -6.70 -3.80
N PHE A 234 -6.46 -7.11 -4.74
CA PHE A 234 -5.47 -8.15 -4.50
C PHE A 234 -4.58 -7.79 -3.30
N ALA A 235 -4.00 -6.59 -3.30
CA ALA A 235 -3.05 -6.16 -2.28
C ALA A 235 -3.68 -6.19 -0.87
N ILE A 236 -4.90 -5.65 -0.72
CA ILE A 236 -5.56 -5.63 0.58
C ILE A 236 -6.13 -7.00 1.00
N ASP A 237 -6.51 -7.86 0.06
CA ASP A 237 -7.01 -9.21 0.37
C ASP A 237 -5.88 -10.14 0.83
N VAL A 238 -4.69 -10.06 0.21
CA VAL A 238 -3.53 -10.80 0.71
C VAL A 238 -3.06 -10.25 2.06
N TRP A 239 -3.05 -8.93 2.26
CA TRP A 239 -2.76 -8.35 3.58
C TRP A 239 -3.76 -8.80 4.65
N ALA A 240 -5.05 -8.83 4.29
CA ALA A 240 -6.09 -9.33 5.17
C ALA A 240 -5.83 -10.79 5.58
N TYR A 241 -5.47 -11.64 4.63
CA TYR A 241 -5.26 -13.07 4.85
C TYR A 241 -3.94 -13.42 5.53
N ASP A 242 -2.83 -12.77 5.16
CA ASP A 242 -1.50 -13.11 5.67
C ASP A 242 -1.17 -12.36 6.98
N VAL A 243 -1.70 -11.14 7.16
CA VAL A 243 -1.27 -10.23 8.25
C VAL A 243 -2.41 -9.89 9.20
N ALA A 244 -3.52 -9.33 8.71
CA ALA A 244 -4.55 -8.76 9.58
C ALA A 244 -5.39 -9.85 10.28
N ALA A 245 -5.72 -10.93 9.58
CA ALA A 245 -6.42 -12.10 10.10
C ALA A 245 -5.78 -13.39 9.56
N PRO A 246 -4.59 -13.78 10.08
CA PRO A 246 -3.75 -14.84 9.51
C PRO A 246 -4.50 -16.15 9.23
N GLY A 247 -4.50 -16.60 7.98
CA GLY A 247 -5.11 -17.85 7.53
C GLY A 247 -6.63 -17.82 7.37
N VAL A 248 -7.28 -16.71 7.74
CA VAL A 248 -8.75 -16.54 7.67
C VAL A 248 -9.12 -15.41 6.71
N GLY A 249 -8.45 -14.27 6.82
CA GLY A 249 -8.77 -13.06 6.09
C GLY A 249 -10.11 -12.43 6.47
N CYS A 250 -10.50 -11.41 5.72
CA CYS A 250 -11.81 -10.77 5.81
C CYS A 250 -12.33 -10.36 4.43
N THR A 251 -12.16 -11.22 3.43
CA THR A 251 -12.60 -10.96 2.05
C THR A 251 -14.08 -10.55 2.03
N GLY A 252 -14.92 -11.25 2.79
CA GLY A 252 -16.34 -10.95 2.92
C GLY A 252 -17.15 -11.27 1.65
N LYS A 253 -18.30 -10.63 1.51
CA LYS A 253 -19.19 -10.74 0.34
C LYS A 253 -19.33 -9.37 -0.30
N ALA A 254 -19.40 -9.33 -1.64
CA ALA A 254 -19.70 -8.12 -2.36
C ALA A 254 -21.06 -7.56 -1.92
N LYS A 255 -21.16 -6.24 -1.78
CA LYS A 255 -22.47 -5.60 -1.62
C LYS A 255 -23.22 -5.68 -2.96
N PRO A 256 -24.52 -6.03 -2.96
CA PRO A 256 -25.33 -5.90 -4.16
C PRO A 256 -25.21 -4.47 -4.70
N LYS A 257 -25.06 -4.32 -6.02
CA LYS A 257 -25.19 -2.99 -6.65
C LYS A 257 -26.58 -2.46 -6.31
N ALA A 258 -26.63 -1.29 -5.67
CA ALA A 258 -27.86 -0.55 -5.42
C ALA A 258 -28.41 0.01 -6.73
#